data_AF-A0AAU9UZT8-F1
#
_entry.id   AF-A0AAU9UZT8-F1
#
_cell.length_a   1.000
_cell.length_b   1.000
_cell.length_c   1.000
_cell.angle_alpha   90.00
_cell.angle_beta   90.00
_cell.angle_gamma   90.00
#
_symmetry.space_group_name_H-M   'P 1'
#
loop_
_entity.id
_entity.type
_entity.pdbx_description
1 polymer ?
#
loop_
_entity_poly.entity_id
_entity_poly.type
_entity_poly.pdbx_seq_one_letter_code
_entity_poly.pdbx_strand_id
1 'polypeptide(L)'
;MRRAVLDRLSSTTLSEVPVVQQASDNGLLPAPLDVAPYSIVTANATCGENGAEEFCRDTPGKRGLVCDVCESLEGSSSRRHPASFAVDGDPNTWWQSPIITNDQYQHVELVATLPGVSNLHL
;
A
#
# COMPACT_ATOMS: atom_id res chain seq x y z
N MET A 1 21.32 -6.24 -8.71
CA MET A 1 20.16 -5.37 -8.99
C MET A 1 19.34 -5.73 -10.25
N ARG A 2 19.47 -6.94 -10.84
CA ARG A 2 18.68 -7.36 -12.03
C ARG A 2 17.65 -8.48 -11.77
N ARG A 3 17.55 -8.97 -10.54
CA ARG A 3 16.67 -10.11 -10.21
C ARG A 3 15.27 -9.70 -9.71
N ALA A 4 15.15 -8.60 -8.97
CA ALA A 4 13.86 -8.15 -8.43
C ALA A 4 12.84 -7.69 -9.51
N VAL A 5 13.32 -7.31 -10.70
CA VAL A 5 12.46 -6.92 -11.84
C VAL A 5 11.77 -8.14 -12.46
N LEU A 6 12.40 -9.32 -12.43
CA LEU A 6 11.87 -10.52 -13.07
C LEU A 6 10.78 -11.21 -12.23
N ASP A 7 10.85 -11.14 -10.91
CA ASP A 7 9.81 -11.71 -10.04
C ASP A 7 8.48 -10.93 -10.15
N ARG A 8 8.53 -9.63 -10.48
CA ARG A 8 7.33 -8.81 -10.73
C ARG A 8 6.73 -8.96 -12.13
N LEU A 9 7.44 -9.59 -13.05
CA LEU A 9 6.89 -9.98 -14.37
C LEU A 9 6.20 -11.35 -14.35
N SER A 10 6.24 -12.06 -13.21
CA SER A 10 5.65 -13.40 -13.08
C SER A 10 4.18 -13.39 -12.69
N SER A 11 3.63 -12.23 -12.29
CA SER A 11 2.26 -12.09 -11.76
C SER A 11 1.32 -11.33 -12.70
N THR A 12 1.43 -11.55 -14.00
CA THR A 12 0.32 -11.33 -14.93
C THR A 12 0.28 -12.50 -15.90
N THR A 13 -0.23 -13.65 -15.44
CA THR A 13 -0.69 -14.62 -16.43
C THR A 13 -1.82 -13.95 -17.21
N LEU A 14 -1.76 -14.01 -18.54
CA LEU A 14 -2.76 -13.45 -19.47
C LEU A 14 -4.21 -13.90 -19.22
N SER A 15 -4.45 -14.79 -18.25
CA SER A 15 -5.77 -15.32 -17.90
C SER A 15 -6.55 -14.48 -16.87
N GLU A 16 -5.91 -13.55 -16.17
CA GLU A 16 -6.55 -12.87 -15.01
C GLU A 16 -6.96 -11.42 -15.27
N VAL A 17 -6.55 -10.87 -16.42
CA VAL A 17 -7.06 -9.57 -16.88
C VAL A 17 -8.29 -9.86 -17.75
N PRO A 18 -9.48 -9.28 -17.47
CA PRO A 18 -10.54 -9.25 -18.46
C PRO A 18 -9.94 -8.55 -19.69
N VAL A 19 -9.69 -9.33 -20.75
CA VAL A 19 -9.26 -8.78 -22.04
C VAL A 19 -10.28 -7.71 -22.37
N VAL A 20 -9.85 -6.46 -22.41
CA VAL A 20 -10.67 -5.37 -22.95
C VAL A 20 -10.85 -5.70 -24.42
N GLN A 21 -11.85 -6.50 -24.71
CA GLN A 21 -12.24 -6.90 -26.05
C GLN A 21 -13.00 -5.74 -26.67
N GLN A 22 -12.34 -4.60 -26.84
CA GLN A 22 -12.86 -3.50 -27.65
C GLN A 22 -11.74 -2.63 -28.21
N ALA A 23 -10.77 -3.28 -28.85
CA ALA A 23 -10.03 -2.64 -29.92
C ALA A 23 -10.83 -2.82 -31.23
N SER A 24 -11.88 -2.02 -31.42
CA SER A 24 -12.49 -1.81 -32.74
C SER A 24 -12.22 -0.37 -33.16
N ASP A 25 -11.00 -0.17 -33.65
CA ASP A 25 -10.53 0.71 -34.74
C ASP A 25 -9.07 1.12 -34.46
N ASN A 26 -8.11 0.32 -34.95
CA ASN A 26 -6.69 0.62 -35.16
C ASN A 26 -5.81 1.14 -34.00
N GLY A 27 -6.28 1.21 -32.75
CA GLY A 27 -5.47 1.61 -31.59
C GLY A 27 -4.84 0.44 -30.82
N LEU A 28 -3.54 0.49 -30.54
CA LEU A 28 -2.89 -0.41 -29.56
C LEU A 28 -2.99 0.21 -28.17
N LEU A 29 -3.47 -0.58 -27.19
CA LEU A 29 -3.42 -0.23 -25.78
C LEU A 29 -2.17 -0.84 -25.13
N PRO A 30 -1.54 -0.17 -24.15
CA PRO A 30 -0.46 -0.76 -23.38
C PRO A 30 -0.96 -1.97 -22.59
N ALA A 31 -0.05 -2.90 -22.30
CA ALA A 31 -0.36 -4.02 -21.43
C ALA A 31 -0.78 -3.51 -20.03
N PRO A 32 -1.73 -4.19 -19.37
CA PRO A 32 -2.06 -3.91 -17.98
C PRO A 32 -0.82 -3.91 -17.09
N LEU A 33 -0.74 -2.92 -16.20
CA LEU A 33 0.37 -2.71 -15.29
C LEU A 33 -0.18 -2.33 -13.92
N ASP A 34 0.34 -2.95 -12.88
CA ASP A 34 0.15 -2.45 -11.51
C ASP A 34 0.96 -1.15 -11.34
N VAL A 35 0.24 -0.03 -11.26
CA VAL A 35 0.83 1.31 -11.13
C VAL A 35 1.14 1.69 -9.68
N ALA A 36 0.67 0.92 -8.69
CA ALA A 36 0.84 1.25 -7.29
C ALA A 36 2.33 1.37 -6.87
N PRO A 37 3.23 0.45 -7.27
CA PRO A 37 4.66 0.54 -6.91
C PRO A 37 5.41 1.73 -7.50
N TYR A 38 4.82 2.38 -8.49
CA TYR A 38 5.38 3.56 -9.15
C TYR A 38 4.76 4.87 -8.64
N SER A 39 3.81 4.77 -7.72
CA SER A 39 3.12 5.92 -7.14
C SER A 39 3.84 6.45 -5.91
N ILE A 40 3.70 7.74 -5.66
CA ILE A 40 4.04 8.34 -4.36
C ILE A 40 2.77 8.37 -3.54
N VAL A 41 2.76 7.68 -2.39
CA VAL A 41 1.62 7.66 -1.48
C VAL A 41 1.87 8.58 -0.29
N THR A 42 0.90 9.45 -0.02
CA THR A 42 0.83 10.27 1.19
C THR A 42 -0.44 9.98 1.94
N ALA A 43 -0.39 10.07 3.27
CA ALA A 43 -1.56 9.98 4.12
C ALA A 43 -1.71 11.28 4.92
N ASN A 44 -2.95 11.69 5.21
CA ASN A 44 -3.19 12.85 6.08
C ASN A 44 -2.90 12.55 7.57
N ALA A 45 -2.73 11.27 7.92
CA ALA A 45 -2.52 10.80 9.27
C ALA A 45 -1.74 9.48 9.25
N THR A 46 -0.65 9.39 10.01
CA THR A 46 0.12 8.15 10.20
C THR A 46 0.37 7.94 11.69
N CYS A 47 0.30 6.69 12.16
CA CYS A 47 0.60 6.38 13.55
C CYS A 47 2.01 6.86 13.94
N GLY A 48 2.18 7.25 15.20
CA GLY A 48 3.48 7.71 15.70
C GLY A 48 3.78 9.19 15.45
N GLU A 49 3.03 9.89 14.60
CA GLU A 49 3.25 11.33 14.31
C GLU A 49 3.10 12.22 15.56
N ASN A 50 2.16 11.90 16.45
CA ASN A 50 1.92 12.61 17.71
C ASN A 50 2.58 11.94 18.94
N GLY A 51 3.58 11.09 18.70
CA GLY A 51 4.23 10.29 19.73
C GLY A 51 3.87 8.81 19.62
N ALA A 52 4.58 7.98 20.38
CA ALA A 52 4.40 6.53 20.34
C ALA A 52 3.00 6.13 20.84
N GLU A 53 2.35 5.21 20.13
CA GLU A 53 0.98 4.77 20.41
C GLU A 53 0.87 3.24 20.42
N GLU A 54 0.06 2.70 21.33
CA GLU A 54 -0.19 1.27 21.45
C GLU A 54 -1.37 0.86 20.55
N PHE A 55 -1.20 -0.19 19.75
CA PHE A 55 -2.27 -0.78 18.95
C PHE A 55 -2.33 -2.29 19.19
N CYS A 56 -3.51 -2.88 18.99
CA CYS A 56 -3.70 -4.32 19.13
C CYS A 56 -4.34 -4.88 17.86
N ARG A 57 -3.82 -6.02 17.37
CA ARG A 57 -4.35 -6.73 16.21
C ARG A 57 -4.63 -8.19 16.51
N ASP A 58 -5.64 -8.75 15.86
CA ASP A 58 -5.80 -10.20 15.79
C ASP A 58 -4.77 -10.75 14.79
N THR A 59 -4.07 -11.82 15.16
CA THR A 59 -3.03 -12.42 14.33
C THR A 59 -3.48 -13.80 13.89
N PRO A 60 -3.68 -14.04 12.58
CA PRO A 60 -4.04 -15.36 12.07
C PRO A 60 -3.06 -16.44 12.56
N GLY A 61 -3.58 -17.49 13.19
CA GLY A 61 -2.77 -18.60 13.71
C GLY A 61 -2.23 -18.44 15.14
N LYS A 62 -2.43 -17.28 15.80
CA LYS A 62 -2.24 -17.13 17.24
C LYS A 62 -3.61 -17.00 17.92
N ARG A 63 -3.77 -17.63 19.09
CA ARG A 63 -4.98 -17.42 19.91
C ARG A 63 -4.80 -16.13 20.72
N GLY A 64 -5.59 -15.10 20.44
CA GLY A 64 -5.70 -13.88 21.23
C GLY A 64 -5.21 -12.62 20.52
N LEU A 65 -5.52 -11.46 21.12
CA LEU A 65 -5.04 -10.17 20.66
C LEU A 65 -3.53 -10.03 20.90
N VAL A 66 -2.81 -9.47 19.93
CA VAL A 66 -1.40 -9.11 20.07
C VAL A 66 -1.30 -7.58 20.02
N CYS A 67 -0.78 -6.99 21.08
CA CYS A 67 -0.52 -5.55 21.15
C CYS A 67 0.95 -5.24 20.88
N ASP A 68 1.20 -4.14 20.20
CA ASP A 68 2.53 -3.60 19.90
C ASP A 68 2.47 -2.07 19.90
N VAL A 69 3.61 -1.42 19.69
CA VAL A 69 3.75 0.03 19.69
C VAL A 69 4.12 0.52 18.30
N CYS A 70 3.37 1.50 17.78
CA CYS A 70 3.78 2.29 16.63
C CYS A 70 4.57 3.51 17.09
N GLU A 71 5.71 3.76 16.44
CA GLU A 71 6.61 4.87 16.69
C GLU A 71 6.72 5.78 15.46
N SER A 72 7.15 7.03 15.67
CA SER A 72 7.38 7.99 14.60
C SER A 72 8.50 7.56 13.65
N LEU A 73 8.69 8.29 12.55
CA LEU A 73 9.76 8.03 11.57
C LEU A 73 11.17 8.00 12.18
N GLU A 74 11.39 8.64 13.33
CA GLU A 74 12.68 8.64 14.04
C GLU A 74 12.85 7.45 14.99
N GLY A 75 11.81 6.64 15.19
CA GLY A 75 11.81 5.45 16.04
C GLY A 75 12.42 4.20 15.39
N SER A 76 12.18 3.06 16.02
CA SER A 76 12.67 1.75 15.58
C SER A 76 12.13 1.39 14.20
N SER A 77 12.99 0.86 13.32
CA SER A 77 12.58 0.41 11.97
C SER A 77 11.45 -0.60 11.97
N SER A 78 11.38 -1.46 12.99
CA SER A 78 10.32 -2.47 13.15
C SER A 78 8.98 -1.94 13.65
N ARG A 79 8.92 -0.66 14.08
CA ARG A 79 7.72 -0.04 14.69
C ARG A 79 7.22 1.19 13.92
N ARG A 80 7.76 1.41 12.72
CA ARG A 80 7.35 2.51 11.83
C ARG A 80 6.45 1.97 10.74
N HIS A 81 5.40 2.72 10.41
CA HIS A 81 4.39 2.33 9.41
C HIS A 81 4.05 3.47 8.43
N PRO A 82 5.04 4.05 7.71
CA PRO A 82 4.82 5.17 6.80
C PRO A 82 3.91 4.83 5.61
N ALA A 83 3.30 5.86 5.01
CA ALA A 83 2.43 5.73 3.84
C ALA A 83 3.10 5.01 2.65
N SER A 84 4.43 5.14 2.51
CA SER A 84 5.21 4.45 1.48
C SER A 84 5.15 2.92 1.58
N PHE A 85 4.90 2.37 2.78
CA PHE A 85 4.76 0.91 2.96
C PHE A 85 3.49 0.35 2.33
N ALA A 86 2.53 1.20 1.94
CA ALA A 86 1.35 0.74 1.19
C ALA A 86 1.69 0.28 -0.24
N VAL A 87 2.85 0.67 -0.78
CA VAL A 87 3.22 0.44 -2.20
C VAL A 87 4.63 -0.09 -2.41
N ASP A 88 5.37 -0.39 -1.34
CA ASP A 88 6.71 -0.99 -1.45
C ASP A 88 6.65 -2.45 -1.97
N GLY A 89 5.51 -3.11 -1.76
CA GLY A 89 5.24 -4.50 -2.08
C GLY A 89 6.13 -5.49 -1.32
N ASP A 90 6.53 -5.14 -0.10
CA ASP A 90 6.97 -6.12 0.90
C ASP A 90 5.74 -6.60 1.69
N PRO A 91 5.43 -7.91 1.71
CA PRO A 91 4.25 -8.42 2.42
C PRO A 91 4.34 -8.31 3.94
N ASN A 92 5.49 -7.93 4.50
CA ASN A 92 5.70 -7.80 5.94
C ASN A 92 5.61 -6.36 6.44
N THR A 93 5.47 -5.39 5.54
CA THR A 93 5.30 -3.97 5.87
C THR A 93 3.88 -3.53 5.56
N TRP A 94 3.42 -2.49 6.25
CA TRP A 94 2.12 -1.86 6.03
C TRP A 94 2.17 -0.41 6.48
N TRP A 95 1.32 0.43 5.88
CA TRP A 95 0.97 1.73 6.45
C TRP A 95 -0.10 1.57 7.53
N GLN A 96 -0.07 2.41 8.56
CA GLN A 96 -1.06 2.40 9.64
C GLN A 96 -1.51 3.81 10.02
N SER A 97 -2.83 4.01 10.12
CA SER A 97 -3.43 5.22 10.67
C SER A 97 -3.19 5.34 12.18
N PRO A 98 -3.31 6.54 12.76
CA PRO A 98 -3.32 6.69 14.22
C PRO A 98 -4.44 5.86 14.86
N ILE A 99 -4.23 5.46 16.11
CA ILE A 99 -5.30 4.92 16.95
C ILE A 99 -6.37 5.98 17.22
N ILE A 100 -7.63 5.55 17.31
CA ILE A 100 -8.74 6.46 17.67
C ILE A 100 -8.58 6.85 19.14
N THR A 101 -8.08 8.06 19.36
CA THR A 101 -8.10 8.73 20.66
C THR A 101 -8.87 10.04 20.52
N ASN A 102 -9.90 10.22 21.35
CA ASN A 102 -10.65 11.47 21.47
C ASN A 102 -11.16 12.09 20.15
N ASP A 103 -11.69 11.28 19.24
CA ASP A 103 -12.24 11.70 17.93
C ASP A 103 -11.24 12.38 16.97
N GLN A 104 -9.94 12.32 17.26
CA GLN A 104 -8.92 12.73 16.30
C GLN A 104 -8.81 11.66 15.21
N TYR A 105 -8.80 12.10 13.94
CA TYR A 105 -8.71 11.24 12.76
C TYR A 105 -9.93 10.34 12.47
N GLN A 106 -11.14 10.86 12.67
CA GLN A 106 -12.37 10.24 12.14
C GLN A 106 -12.39 10.10 10.60
N HIS A 107 -11.56 10.89 9.91
CA HIS A 107 -11.38 10.81 8.47
C HIS A 107 -9.89 10.67 8.14
N VAL A 108 -9.56 9.57 7.47
CA VAL A 108 -8.21 9.28 7.00
C VAL A 108 -8.24 9.21 5.48
N GLU A 109 -7.31 9.92 4.84
CA GLU A 109 -7.16 9.99 3.40
C GLU A 109 -5.78 9.46 3.02
N LEU A 110 -5.73 8.57 2.03
CA LEU A 110 -4.51 8.13 1.36
C LEU A 110 -4.58 8.58 -0.09
N VAL A 111 -3.59 9.37 -0.50
CA VAL A 111 -3.48 9.90 -1.86
C VAL A 111 -2.29 9.24 -2.55
N ALA A 112 -2.55 8.54 -3.65
CA ALA A 112 -1.53 7.97 -4.52
C ALA A 112 -1.33 8.89 -5.74
N THR A 113 -0.15 9.50 -5.86
CA THR A 113 0.23 10.31 -7.01
C THR A 113 0.91 9.42 -8.05
N LEU A 114 0.27 9.28 -9.21
CA LEU A 114 0.80 8.49 -10.34
C LEU A 114 1.80 9.30 -11.16
N PRO A 115 2.81 8.65 -11.79
CA PRO A 115 3.82 9.34 -12.60
C PRO A 115 3.28 9.87 -13.94
N GLY A 116 2.07 9.45 -14.34
CA GLY A 116 1.44 9.86 -15.59
C GLY A 116 -0.04 9.51 -15.64
N VAL A 117 -0.72 10.00 -16.67
CA VAL A 117 -2.13 9.74 -16.91
C VAL A 117 -2.32 8.25 -17.17
N SER A 118 -3.19 7.62 -16.38
CA SER A 118 -3.49 6.20 -16.44
C SER A 118 -5.00 6.00 -16.52
N ASN A 119 -5.44 4.99 -17.25
CA ASN A 119 -6.82 4.53 -17.19
C ASN A 119 -6.89 3.42 -16.13
N LEU A 120 -7.48 3.74 -14.96
CA LEU A 120 -7.56 2.80 -13.85
C LEU A 120 -8.77 1.91 -14.01
N HIS A 121 -8.54 0.60 -13.90
CA HIS A 121 -9.59 -0.40 -13.77
C HIS A 121 -9.54 -0.90 -12.33
N LEU A 122 -10.55 -0.55 -11.53
CA LEU A 122 -10.68 -0.90 -10.10
C LEU A 122 -11.66 -2.05 -9.92
#